data_AF-A0A3R7A670-F1
#
_entry.id   AF-A0A3R7A670-F1
#
_cell.length_a   1.000
_cell.length_b   1.000
_cell.length_c   1.000
_cell.angle_alpha   90.00
_cell.angle_beta   90.00
_cell.angle_gamma   90.00
#
_symmetry.space_group_name_H-M   'P 1'
#
loop_
_entity.id
_entity.type
_entity.pdbx_description
1 polymer ?
#
loop_
_entity_poly.entity_id
_entity_poly.type
_entity_poly.pdbx_seq_one_letter_code
_entity_poly.pdbx_strand_id
1 'polypeptide(L)'
;MRIEDTDQDGHAYRCFCSQERLKSLRDAAARSGSGTMYDRACLGLDAVQVAEKLARNEPHTIRLKVSEGKTTLKDLVRGYVQFDHSVIDDQVLMKSDGFPTYHLANVVDDHLMGITHVIRGEEWLSSTPKHLLLYQFLGFEPPKFAHLGLLLNEDRSKLSKRQGDVAVEDFQKKGYLAPGLVNFVALLGWNPSDGNTQEIFTLDELKHFVRELFFILRD
;
A
#
# COMPACT_ATOMS: atom_id res chain seq x y z
N MET A 1 14.55 -16.89 4.57
CA MET A 1 13.87 -16.28 5.72
C MET A 1 12.41 -16.71 5.68
N ARG A 2 11.93 -17.47 6.66
CA ARG A 2 10.49 -17.75 6.79
C ARG A 2 9.88 -16.65 7.66
N ILE A 3 8.67 -16.22 7.38
CA ILE A 3 8.00 -15.23 8.24
C ILE A 3 7.64 -15.78 9.62
N GLU A 4 7.75 -17.08 9.81
CA GLU A 4 7.63 -17.71 11.12
C GLU A 4 8.87 -17.44 11.99
N ASP A 5 10.01 -17.15 11.37
CA ASP A 5 11.27 -16.81 12.03
C ASP A 5 11.24 -15.36 12.54
N THR A 6 10.42 -14.46 11.95
CA THR A 6 10.35 -13.04 12.33
C THR A 6 9.66 -12.77 13.68
N ASP A 7 9.00 -13.79 14.24
CA ASP A 7 8.52 -13.78 15.63
C ASP A 7 9.71 -13.66 16.61
N GLN A 8 10.86 -14.27 16.26
CA GLN A 8 12.06 -14.28 17.11
C GLN A 8 12.82 -12.96 17.09
N ASP A 9 12.83 -12.28 15.95
CA ASP A 9 13.49 -10.98 15.79
C ASP A 9 12.68 -9.82 16.38
N GLY A 10 11.47 -10.10 16.89
CA GLY A 10 10.62 -9.12 17.55
C GLY A 10 10.05 -8.07 16.60
N HIS A 11 9.93 -8.38 15.31
CA HIS A 11 9.35 -7.52 14.27
C HIS A 11 7.92 -7.93 13.90
N ALA A 12 7.52 -9.14 14.25
CA ALA A 12 6.18 -9.67 14.12
C ALA A 12 5.80 -10.47 15.38
N TYR A 13 4.52 -10.82 15.52
CA TYR A 13 4.05 -11.68 16.60
C TYR A 13 2.80 -12.46 16.19
N ARG A 14 2.57 -13.60 16.84
CA ARG A 14 1.36 -14.42 16.64
C ARG A 14 0.17 -13.85 17.39
N CYS A 15 -0.96 -13.75 16.69
CA CYS A 15 -2.22 -13.29 17.24
C CYS A 15 -3.28 -14.38 17.13
N PHE A 16 -3.78 -14.82 18.28
CA PHE A 16 -4.80 -15.87 18.45
C PHE A 16 -6.21 -15.29 18.68
N CYS A 17 -6.42 -14.01 18.40
CA CYS A 17 -7.71 -13.37 18.58
C CYS A 17 -8.74 -13.92 17.59
N SER A 18 -9.91 -14.33 18.09
CA SER A 18 -11.00 -14.77 17.22
C SER A 18 -11.59 -13.62 16.40
N GLN A 19 -12.28 -13.97 15.30
CA GLN A 19 -12.95 -12.97 14.46
C GLN A 19 -14.07 -12.25 15.23
N GLU A 20 -14.77 -12.96 16.12
CA GLU A 20 -15.83 -12.39 16.97
C GLU A 20 -15.26 -11.32 17.91
N ARG A 21 -14.11 -11.60 18.54
CA ARG A 21 -13.42 -10.62 19.41
C ARG A 21 -13.05 -9.37 18.61
N LEU A 22 -12.40 -9.55 17.46
CA LEU A 22 -11.96 -8.44 16.62
C LEU A 22 -13.14 -7.62 16.09
N LYS A 23 -14.27 -8.26 15.80
CA LYS A 23 -15.52 -7.59 15.42
C LYS A 23 -16.05 -6.75 16.58
N SER A 24 -16.15 -7.32 17.78
CA SER A 24 -16.61 -6.60 18.98
C SER A 24 -15.76 -5.37 19.29
N LEU A 25 -14.43 -5.44 19.08
CA LEU A 25 -13.54 -4.29 19.23
C LEU A 25 -13.85 -3.18 18.22
N ARG A 26 -14.04 -3.53 16.94
CA ARG A 26 -14.41 -2.56 15.90
C ARG A 26 -15.76 -1.92 16.17
N ASP A 27 -16.75 -2.70 16.58
CA ASP A 27 -18.09 -2.22 16.90
C ASP A 27 -18.08 -1.30 18.13
N ALA A 28 -17.24 -1.60 19.13
CA ALA A 28 -17.01 -0.72 20.27
C ALA A 28 -16.36 0.59 19.85
N ALA A 29 -15.27 0.54 19.07
CA ALA A 29 -14.56 1.72 18.58
C ALA A 29 -15.44 2.64 17.72
N ALA A 30 -16.27 2.06 16.85
CA ALA A 30 -17.22 2.81 16.03
C ALA A 30 -18.26 3.56 16.87
N ARG A 31 -18.70 3.00 18.00
CA ARG A 31 -19.64 3.65 18.93
C ARG A 31 -19.00 4.77 19.74
N SER A 32 -17.73 4.63 20.12
CA SER A 32 -17.00 5.64 20.89
C SER A 32 -16.35 6.73 20.02
N GLY A 33 -16.38 6.59 18.69
CA GLY A 33 -15.68 7.50 17.78
C GLY A 33 -14.15 7.41 17.87
N SER A 34 -13.63 6.35 18.50
CA SER A 34 -12.19 6.10 18.63
C SER A 34 -11.66 5.35 17.40
N GLY A 35 -10.36 5.45 17.13
CA GLY A 35 -9.71 4.70 16.05
C GLY A 35 -9.89 3.19 16.17
N THR A 36 -10.00 2.49 15.04
CA THR A 36 -10.25 1.04 14.96
C THR A 36 -8.97 0.19 15.05
N MET A 37 -7.93 0.71 15.68
CA MET A 37 -6.63 0.04 15.79
C MET A 37 -6.73 -1.23 16.66
N TYR A 38 -5.90 -2.21 16.34
CA TYR A 38 -5.80 -3.42 17.12
C TYR A 38 -5.22 -3.11 18.51
N ASP A 39 -5.82 -3.72 19.54
CA ASP A 39 -5.49 -3.48 20.94
C ASP A 39 -4.25 -4.22 21.43
N ARG A 40 -3.51 -4.88 20.53
CA ARG A 40 -2.26 -5.60 20.83
C ARG A 40 -2.41 -6.69 21.90
N ALA A 41 -3.61 -7.25 22.07
CA ALA A 41 -3.88 -8.22 23.14
C ALA A 41 -2.99 -9.47 23.12
N CYS A 42 -2.43 -9.84 21.96
CA CYS A 42 -1.51 -10.97 21.83
C CYS A 42 -0.02 -10.58 21.83
N LEU A 43 0.32 -9.29 21.88
CA LEU A 43 1.72 -8.84 21.81
C LEU A 43 2.53 -9.27 23.06
N GLY A 44 1.87 -9.38 24.21
CA GLY A 44 2.50 -9.78 25.47
C GLY A 44 2.54 -11.29 25.73
N LEU A 45 2.17 -12.12 24.75
CA LEU A 45 2.26 -13.57 24.93
C LEU A 45 3.72 -14.01 24.96
N ASP A 46 4.10 -14.78 25.97
CA ASP A 46 5.44 -15.37 26.04
C ASP A 46 5.56 -16.63 25.16
N ALA A 47 6.80 -17.11 24.99
CA ALA A 47 7.08 -18.27 24.14
C ALA A 47 6.37 -19.55 24.63
N VAL A 48 6.13 -19.70 25.94
CA VAL A 48 5.44 -20.86 26.51
C VAL A 48 3.97 -20.82 26.15
N GLN A 49 3.31 -19.68 26.34
CA GLN A 49 1.91 -19.47 25.99
C GLN A 49 1.66 -19.63 24.49
N VAL A 50 2.56 -19.12 23.64
CA VAL A 50 2.49 -19.32 22.18
C VAL A 50 2.62 -20.81 21.84
N ALA A 51 3.60 -21.51 22.42
CA ALA A 51 3.80 -22.94 22.19
C ALA A 51 2.59 -23.79 22.60
N GLU A 52 1.98 -23.52 23.75
CA GLU A 52 0.77 -24.21 24.22
C GLU A 52 -0.43 -24.02 23.30
N LYS A 53 -0.57 -22.82 22.72
CA LYS A 53 -1.65 -22.51 21.77
C LYS A 53 -1.43 -23.18 20.41
N LEU A 54 -0.19 -23.19 19.94
CA LEU A 54 0.20 -23.91 18.73
C LEU A 54 0.01 -25.42 18.88
N ALA A 55 0.38 -26.00 20.03
CA ALA A 55 0.17 -27.42 20.34
C ALA A 55 -1.31 -27.84 20.32
N ARG A 56 -2.21 -26.90 20.60
CA ARG A 56 -3.67 -27.07 20.52
C ARG A 56 -4.24 -26.82 19.12
N ASN A 57 -3.40 -26.54 18.12
CA ASN A 57 -3.82 -26.13 16.77
C ASN A 57 -4.78 -24.93 16.79
N GLU A 58 -4.60 -23.99 17.73
CA GLU A 58 -5.42 -22.77 17.75
C GLU A 58 -5.14 -21.94 16.47
N PRO A 59 -6.19 -21.54 15.72
CA PRO A 59 -6.02 -20.66 14.58
C PRO A 59 -5.38 -19.34 15.00
N HIS A 60 -4.43 -18.87 14.20
CA HIS A 60 -3.72 -17.63 14.50
C HIS A 60 -3.32 -16.90 13.22
N THR A 61 -2.99 -15.64 13.38
CA THR A 61 -2.42 -14.79 12.33
C THR A 61 -1.02 -14.34 12.76
N ILE A 62 -0.21 -13.88 11.82
CA ILE A 62 1.05 -13.19 12.13
C ILE A 62 0.81 -11.70 11.87
N ARG A 63 1.09 -10.85 12.85
CA ARG A 63 0.94 -9.40 12.77
C ARG A 63 2.29 -8.71 12.77
N LEU A 64 2.38 -7.61 12.03
CA LEU A 64 3.48 -6.66 12.12
C LEU A 64 3.50 -6.06 13.52
N LYS A 65 4.68 -5.97 14.15
CA LYS A 65 4.86 -5.20 15.37
C LYS A 65 5.39 -3.81 15.01
N VAL A 66 4.54 -2.81 15.11
CA VAL A 66 4.97 -1.42 14.89
C VAL A 66 5.53 -0.85 16.20
N SER A 67 6.85 -0.74 16.31
CA SER A 67 7.49 -0.13 17.49
C SER A 67 7.27 1.38 17.51
N GLU A 68 7.45 2.05 18.65
CA GLU A 68 7.40 3.51 18.71
C GLU A 68 8.43 4.15 17.78
N GLY A 69 8.10 5.34 17.26
CA GLY A 69 8.98 6.07 16.35
C GLY A 69 8.22 6.73 15.21
N LYS A 70 8.96 7.02 14.14
CA LYS A 70 8.43 7.66 12.93
C LYS A 70 9.07 7.05 11.69
N THR A 71 8.30 7.00 10.62
CA THR A 71 8.78 6.63 9.30
C THR A 71 8.66 7.83 8.37
N THR A 72 9.75 8.18 7.69
CA THR A 72 9.75 9.25 6.68
C THR A 72 9.87 8.63 5.30
N LEU A 73 8.96 8.99 4.40
CA LEU A 73 8.98 8.63 2.99
C LEU A 73 9.38 9.86 2.16
N LYS A 74 10.35 9.72 1.26
CA LYS A 74 10.58 10.67 0.16
C LYS A 74 9.81 10.16 -1.05
N ASP A 75 8.59 10.64 -1.23
CA ASP A 75 7.75 10.32 -2.39
C ASP A 75 8.11 11.22 -3.57
N LEU A 76 8.19 10.64 -4.77
CA LEU A 76 8.59 11.38 -5.98
C LEU A 76 7.55 12.41 -6.43
N VAL A 77 6.29 12.29 -5.99
CA VAL A 77 5.19 13.22 -6.32
C VAL A 77 4.81 14.08 -5.12
N ARG A 78 4.75 13.49 -3.92
CA ARG A 78 4.32 14.17 -2.68
C ARG A 78 5.45 14.81 -1.88
N GLY A 79 6.71 14.57 -2.25
CA GLY A 79 7.87 15.03 -1.50
C GLY A 79 8.05 14.26 -0.18
N TYR A 80 8.56 14.95 0.84
CA TYR A 80 8.78 14.32 2.15
C TYR A 80 7.48 14.22 2.95
N VAL A 81 7.09 13.00 3.31
CA VAL A 81 5.93 12.68 4.14
C VAL A 81 6.40 11.91 5.36
N GLN A 82 6.00 12.33 6.56
CA GLN A 82 6.37 11.66 7.82
C GLN A 82 5.13 11.09 8.50
N PHE A 83 5.24 9.86 8.98
CA PHE A 83 4.19 9.14 9.70
C PHE A 83 4.65 8.81 11.11
N ASP A 84 3.85 9.19 12.09
CA ASP A 84 4.04 8.74 13.46
C ASP A 84 3.58 7.28 13.61
N HIS A 85 4.37 6.45 14.28
CA HIS A 85 4.01 5.04 14.44
C HIS A 85 2.77 4.83 15.30
N SER A 86 2.40 5.81 16.14
CA SER A 86 1.16 5.76 16.94
C SER A 86 -0.13 5.73 16.12
N VAL A 87 -0.08 6.10 14.83
CA VAL A 87 -1.24 6.05 13.92
C VAL A 87 -1.19 4.87 12.95
N ILE A 88 -0.21 3.97 13.09
CA ILE A 88 -0.02 2.82 12.22
C ILE A 88 -0.40 1.54 12.98
N ASP A 89 -1.42 0.86 12.48
CA ASP A 89 -1.90 -0.39 13.08
C ASP A 89 -0.95 -1.59 12.85
N ASP A 90 -0.97 -2.53 13.79
CA ASP A 90 -0.28 -3.83 13.73
C ASP A 90 -0.97 -4.75 12.71
N GLN A 91 -0.65 -4.48 11.45
CA GLN A 91 -1.24 -5.09 10.28
C GLN A 91 -1.03 -6.61 10.26
N VAL A 92 -2.08 -7.37 9.93
CA VAL A 92 -1.93 -8.80 9.65
C VAL A 92 -1.06 -9.00 8.41
N LEU A 93 0.01 -9.76 8.55
CA LEU A 93 0.95 -10.15 7.50
C LEU A 93 0.63 -11.54 6.94
N MET A 94 0.31 -12.48 7.82
CA MET A 94 -0.15 -13.83 7.45
C MET A 94 -1.52 -14.10 8.04
N LYS A 95 -2.43 -14.58 7.20
CA LYS A 95 -3.75 -15.06 7.61
C LYS A 95 -3.64 -16.45 8.24
N SER A 96 -4.72 -16.87 8.90
CA SER A 96 -4.81 -18.20 9.55
C SER A 96 -4.89 -19.37 8.58
N ASP A 97 -5.16 -19.11 7.30
CA ASP A 97 -5.11 -20.10 6.22
C ASP A 97 -3.69 -20.28 5.64
N GLY A 98 -2.68 -19.61 6.23
CA GLY A 98 -1.29 -19.68 5.78
C GLY A 98 -0.96 -18.81 4.57
N PHE A 99 -1.92 -18.04 4.04
CA PHE A 99 -1.66 -17.13 2.94
C PHE A 99 -1.24 -15.73 3.43
N PRO A 100 -0.31 -15.06 2.73
CA PRO A 100 0.07 -13.69 3.03
C PRO A 100 -1.08 -12.73 2.75
N THR A 101 -1.09 -11.59 3.45
CA THR A 101 -1.90 -10.44 3.05
C THR A 101 -1.19 -9.67 1.93
N TYR A 102 -1.93 -8.77 1.30
CA TYR A 102 -1.39 -7.88 0.26
C TYR A 102 -0.09 -7.19 0.69
N HIS A 103 0.00 -6.71 1.94
CA HIS A 103 1.17 -5.94 2.39
C HIS A 103 2.46 -6.75 2.37
N LEU A 104 2.40 -7.99 2.85
CA LEU A 104 3.56 -8.87 2.85
C LEU A 104 3.88 -9.36 1.44
N ALA A 105 2.87 -9.88 0.73
CA ALA A 105 3.05 -10.42 -0.61
C ALA A 105 3.66 -9.37 -1.55
N ASN A 106 3.12 -8.15 -1.53
CA ASN A 106 3.61 -7.07 -2.39
C ASN A 106 5.08 -6.70 -2.09
N VAL A 107 5.49 -6.56 -0.82
CA VAL A 107 6.89 -6.24 -0.47
C VAL A 107 7.85 -7.35 -0.89
N VAL A 108 7.47 -8.61 -0.67
CA VAL A 108 8.29 -9.77 -1.06
C VAL A 108 8.39 -9.86 -2.57
N ASP A 109 7.28 -9.74 -3.30
CA ASP A 109 7.26 -9.82 -4.76
C ASP A 109 8.03 -8.65 -5.39
N ASP A 110 7.86 -7.43 -4.88
CA ASP A 110 8.60 -6.25 -5.37
C ASP A 110 10.11 -6.47 -5.25
N HIS A 111 10.57 -7.00 -4.12
CA HIS A 111 11.98 -7.34 -3.92
C HIS A 111 12.45 -8.45 -4.87
N LEU A 112 11.72 -9.57 -4.93
CA LEU A 112 12.10 -10.72 -5.77
C LEU A 112 12.07 -10.39 -7.27
N MET A 113 11.22 -9.47 -7.70
CA MET A 113 11.13 -9.01 -9.08
C MET A 113 12.06 -7.83 -9.39
N GLY A 114 12.84 -7.34 -8.42
CA GLY A 114 13.78 -6.24 -8.61
C GLY A 114 13.08 -4.92 -8.97
N ILE A 115 11.90 -4.66 -8.41
CA ILE A 115 11.16 -3.42 -8.64
C ILE A 115 11.98 -2.25 -8.11
N THR A 116 12.18 -1.23 -8.95
CA THR A 116 12.96 -0.03 -8.60
C THR A 116 12.08 1.17 -8.27
N HIS A 117 10.88 1.23 -8.84
CA HIS A 117 9.92 2.32 -8.69
C HIS A 117 8.51 1.73 -8.54
N VAL A 118 7.83 2.06 -7.45
CA VAL A 118 6.43 1.72 -7.21
C VAL A 118 5.59 2.96 -7.49
N ILE A 119 4.81 2.91 -8.55
CA ILE A 119 3.89 3.98 -8.96
C ILE A 119 2.46 3.49 -8.72
N ARG A 120 1.73 4.15 -7.84
CA ARG A 120 0.37 3.73 -7.45
C ARG A 120 -0.49 4.91 -6.99
N GLY A 121 -1.79 4.70 -6.84
CA GLY A 121 -2.71 5.73 -6.36
C GLY A 121 -2.46 6.15 -4.91
N GLU A 122 -2.74 7.41 -4.57
CA GLU A 122 -2.53 8.01 -3.24
C GLU A 122 -3.31 7.34 -2.11
N GLU A 123 -4.34 6.54 -2.40
CA GLU A 123 -5.05 5.75 -1.40
C GLU A 123 -4.12 4.77 -0.65
N TRP A 124 -2.99 4.41 -1.27
CA TRP A 124 -1.99 3.53 -0.66
C TRP A 124 -0.92 4.28 0.13
N LEU A 125 -0.91 5.62 0.12
CA LEU A 125 0.12 6.42 0.79
C LEU A 125 0.23 6.10 2.28
N SER A 126 -0.91 5.99 2.97
CA SER A 126 -0.99 5.63 4.39
C SER A 126 -0.56 4.19 4.71
N SER A 127 -0.46 3.32 3.70
CA SER A 127 0.06 1.96 3.84
C SER A 127 1.57 1.86 3.61
N THR A 128 2.16 2.84 2.92
CA THR A 128 3.59 2.86 2.62
C THR A 128 4.50 2.78 3.85
N PRO A 129 4.22 3.43 5.00
CA PRO A 129 5.10 3.25 6.16
C PRO A 129 5.11 1.80 6.67
N LYS A 130 4.01 1.05 6.52
CA LYS A 130 4.00 -0.40 6.83
C LYS A 130 4.90 -1.17 5.88
N HIS A 131 4.90 -0.82 4.60
CA HIS A 131 5.77 -1.42 3.60
C HIS A 131 7.24 -1.11 3.88
N LEU A 132 7.58 0.14 4.21
CA LEU A 132 8.95 0.52 4.57
C LEU A 132 9.47 -0.22 5.81
N LEU A 133 8.64 -0.38 6.84
CA LEU A 133 8.97 -1.22 8.00
C LEU A 133 9.20 -2.67 7.58
N LEU A 134 8.37 -3.23 6.69
CA LEU A 134 8.58 -4.57 6.16
C LEU A 134 9.88 -4.71 5.35
N TYR A 135 10.22 -3.76 4.47
CA TYR A 135 11.49 -3.74 3.77
C TYR A 135 12.66 -3.77 4.76
N GLN A 136 12.63 -2.88 5.77
CA GLN A 136 13.63 -2.84 6.82
C GLN A 136 13.74 -4.17 7.58
N PHE A 137 12.62 -4.75 7.99
CA PHE A 137 12.58 -5.98 8.80
C PHE A 137 13.04 -7.20 8.01
N LEU A 138 12.80 -7.23 6.70
CA LEU A 138 13.25 -8.29 5.80
C LEU A 138 14.69 -8.08 5.31
N GLY A 139 15.33 -6.96 5.66
CA GLY A 139 16.67 -6.62 5.18
C GLY A 139 16.71 -6.30 3.68
N PHE A 140 15.61 -5.79 3.13
CA PHE A 140 15.46 -5.44 1.73
C PHE A 140 15.62 -3.93 1.53
N GLU A 141 16.25 -3.55 0.42
CA GLU A 141 16.26 -2.15 -0.02
C GLU A 141 14.89 -1.77 -0.61
N PRO A 142 14.23 -0.70 -0.12
CA PRO A 142 12.94 -0.28 -0.64
C PRO A 142 13.08 0.39 -2.02
N PRO A 143 12.09 0.21 -2.92
CA PRO A 143 12.03 0.97 -4.17
C PRO A 143 11.72 2.45 -3.89
N LYS A 144 11.89 3.29 -4.91
CA LYS A 144 11.35 4.66 -4.87
C LYS A 144 9.82 4.59 -5.01
N PHE A 145 9.07 5.43 -4.29
CA PHE A 145 7.61 5.48 -4.38
C PHE A 145 7.13 6.76 -5.06
N ALA A 146 6.05 6.66 -5.83
CA ALA A 146 5.33 7.77 -6.42
C ALA A 146 3.82 7.56 -6.26
N HIS A 147 3.16 8.42 -5.49
CA HIS A 147 1.72 8.33 -5.22
C HIS A 147 0.91 9.33 -6.06
N LEU A 148 0.25 8.80 -7.09
CA LEU A 148 -0.56 9.57 -8.05
C LEU A 148 -1.89 10.03 -7.43
N GLY A 149 -2.30 11.26 -7.75
CA GLY A 149 -3.58 11.81 -7.31
C GLY A 149 -4.78 11.00 -7.84
N LEU A 150 -5.87 11.00 -7.08
CA LEU A 150 -7.13 10.38 -7.52
C LEU A 150 -7.75 11.15 -8.68
N LEU A 151 -8.28 10.42 -9.65
CA LEU A 151 -9.20 10.99 -10.63
C LEU A 151 -10.53 11.35 -9.96
N LEU A 152 -11.02 12.54 -10.27
CA LEU A 152 -12.24 13.09 -9.70
C LEU A 152 -13.31 13.25 -10.77
N ASN A 153 -14.56 13.12 -10.35
CA ASN A 153 -15.73 13.54 -11.12
C ASN A 153 -15.85 15.08 -11.14
N GLU A 154 -16.76 15.61 -11.95
CA GLU A 154 -17.07 17.05 -11.99
C GLU A 154 -17.48 17.61 -10.62
N ASP A 155 -18.20 16.81 -9.82
CA ASP A 155 -18.62 17.14 -8.46
C ASP A 155 -17.50 16.99 -7.41
N ARG A 156 -16.26 16.71 -7.85
CA ARG A 156 -15.05 16.44 -7.05
C ARG A 156 -15.10 15.17 -6.20
N SER A 157 -16.12 14.34 -6.35
CA SER A 157 -16.11 13.01 -5.74
C SER A 157 -15.09 12.10 -6.45
N LYS A 158 -14.61 11.07 -5.74
CA LYS A 158 -13.69 10.08 -6.33
C LYS A 158 -14.38 9.38 -7.49
N LEU A 159 -13.73 9.35 -8.65
CA LEU A 159 -14.19 8.58 -9.80
C LEU A 159 -14.35 7.11 -9.41
N SER A 160 -15.54 6.53 -9.64
CA SER A 160 -15.86 5.18 -9.18
C SER A 160 -16.63 4.40 -10.24
N LYS A 161 -16.52 3.06 -10.20
CA LYS A 161 -17.26 2.13 -11.09
C LYS A 161 -18.78 2.23 -11.04
N ARG A 162 -19.33 3.03 -10.14
CA ARG A 162 -20.78 3.22 -9.99
C ARG A 162 -21.31 4.39 -10.82
N GLN A 163 -20.43 5.22 -11.37
CA GLN A 163 -20.78 6.45 -12.09
C GLN A 163 -20.18 6.40 -13.50
N GLY A 164 -20.95 5.90 -14.46
CA GLY A 164 -20.63 5.96 -15.89
C GLY A 164 -19.56 4.98 -16.39
N ASP A 165 -19.07 5.26 -17.61
CA ASP A 165 -18.05 4.50 -18.32
C ASP A 165 -16.66 4.75 -17.73
N VAL A 166 -16.26 3.95 -16.76
CA VAL A 166 -14.88 3.95 -16.25
C VAL A 166 -14.09 2.71 -16.67
N ALA A 167 -14.74 1.75 -17.33
CA ALA A 167 -14.07 0.59 -17.89
C ALA A 167 -13.53 0.92 -19.28
N VAL A 168 -12.30 0.49 -19.58
CA VAL A 168 -11.66 0.71 -20.88
C VAL A 168 -12.51 0.13 -22.02
N GLU A 169 -13.20 -0.98 -21.75
CA GLU A 169 -14.08 -1.68 -22.67
C GLU A 169 -15.29 -0.84 -23.09
N ASP A 170 -15.77 0.07 -22.23
CA ASP A 170 -16.91 0.92 -22.55
C ASP A 170 -16.51 2.02 -23.55
N PHE A 171 -15.33 2.63 -23.36
CA PHE A 171 -14.73 3.55 -24.35
C PHE A 171 -14.48 2.83 -25.68
N GLN A 172 -14.01 1.59 -25.65
CA GLN A 172 -13.82 0.79 -26.85
C GLN A 172 -15.15 0.58 -27.61
N LYS A 173 -16.22 0.20 -26.91
CA LYS A 173 -17.57 0.01 -27.52
C LYS A 173 -18.14 1.31 -28.10
N LYS A 174 -17.84 2.45 -27.50
CA LYS A 174 -18.24 3.78 -27.99
C LYS A 174 -17.42 4.27 -29.18
N GLY A 175 -16.39 3.53 -29.62
CA GLY A 175 -15.60 3.85 -30.80
C GLY A 175 -14.46 4.84 -30.53
N TYR A 176 -14.04 5.02 -29.28
CA TYR A 176 -12.85 5.82 -28.98
C TYR A 176 -11.59 5.17 -29.55
N LEU A 177 -10.75 5.97 -30.20
CA LEU A 177 -9.45 5.52 -30.69
C LEU A 177 -8.50 5.30 -29.52
N ALA A 178 -7.86 4.13 -29.44
CA ALA A 178 -6.92 3.81 -28.36
C ALA A 178 -5.80 4.87 -28.18
N PRO A 179 -5.15 5.39 -29.24
CA PRO A 179 -4.17 6.48 -29.08
C PRO A 179 -4.77 7.76 -28.47
N GLY A 180 -6.02 8.10 -28.83
CA GLY A 180 -6.71 9.26 -28.28
C GLY A 180 -7.02 9.07 -26.79
N LEU A 181 -7.46 7.88 -26.39
CA LEU A 181 -7.71 7.56 -24.98
C LEU A 181 -6.43 7.57 -24.15
N VAL A 182 -5.33 7.01 -24.67
CA VAL A 182 -4.02 7.04 -24.00
C VAL A 182 -3.53 8.47 -23.83
N ASN A 183 -3.61 9.30 -24.86
CA ASN A 183 -3.24 10.72 -24.78
C ASN A 183 -4.07 11.46 -23.73
N PHE A 184 -5.39 11.27 -23.74
CA PHE A 184 -6.29 11.88 -22.76
C PHE A 184 -5.92 11.47 -21.32
N VAL A 185 -5.72 10.17 -21.06
CA VAL A 185 -5.36 9.66 -19.74
C VAL A 185 -3.98 10.16 -19.29
N ALA A 186 -3.02 10.27 -20.20
CA ALA A 186 -1.69 10.78 -19.89
C ALA A 186 -1.72 12.24 -19.37
N LEU A 187 -2.69 13.05 -19.84
CA LEU A 187 -2.85 14.43 -19.40
C LEU A 187 -3.59 14.56 -18.05
N LEU A 188 -4.13 13.47 -17.51
CA LEU A 188 -4.79 13.47 -16.20
C LEU A 188 -3.76 13.42 -15.07
N GLY A 189 -3.23 14.60 -14.74
CA GLY A 189 -2.24 14.77 -13.66
C GLY A 189 -0.80 14.98 -14.14
N TRP A 190 -0.60 15.11 -15.45
CA TRP A 190 0.66 15.52 -16.05
C TRP A 190 0.41 16.53 -17.18
N ASN A 191 1.32 17.48 -17.31
CA ASN A 191 1.39 18.39 -18.43
C ASN A 191 2.84 18.52 -18.88
N PRO A 192 3.10 18.79 -20.18
CA PRO A 192 4.42 19.19 -20.60
C PRO A 192 4.80 20.47 -19.84
N SER A 193 5.95 20.45 -19.15
CA SER A 193 6.43 21.59 -18.35
C SER A 193 6.85 22.77 -19.25
N ASP A 194 7.37 23.84 -18.64
CA ASP A 194 8.05 24.94 -19.34
C ASP A 194 7.21 25.78 -20.31
N GLY A 195 5.91 25.91 -20.03
CA GLY A 195 5.00 26.76 -20.81
C GLY A 195 4.60 26.14 -22.16
N ASN A 196 4.93 24.87 -22.39
CA ASN A 196 4.43 24.12 -23.54
C ASN A 196 2.93 23.84 -23.39
N THR A 197 2.14 24.15 -24.43
CA THR A 197 0.69 23.95 -24.47
C THR A 197 0.27 22.82 -25.41
N GLN A 198 1.20 21.92 -25.77
CA GLN A 198 0.88 20.74 -26.57
C GLN A 198 -0.03 19.80 -25.76
N GLU A 199 -1.13 19.39 -26.37
CA GLU A 199 -2.11 18.47 -25.77
C GLU A 199 -2.33 17.19 -26.59
N ILE A 200 -1.69 17.09 -27.77
CA ILE A 200 -1.77 15.92 -28.63
C ILE A 200 -0.39 15.29 -28.72
N PHE A 201 -0.27 14.10 -28.17
CA PHE A 201 0.94 13.31 -28.15
C PHE A 201 0.68 11.92 -28.72
N THR A 202 1.65 11.45 -29.49
CA THR A 202 1.83 10.04 -29.78
C THR A 202 2.37 9.32 -28.55
N LEU A 203 2.19 8.00 -28.49
CA LEU A 203 2.74 7.19 -27.41
C LEU A 203 4.28 7.28 -27.33
N ASP A 204 4.95 7.46 -28.47
CA ASP A 204 6.42 7.57 -28.49
C ASP A 204 6.91 8.92 -27.95
N GLU A 205 6.19 10.02 -28.21
CA GLU A 205 6.44 11.31 -27.56
C GLU A 205 6.24 11.20 -26.04
N LEU A 206 5.15 10.58 -25.58
CA LEU A 206 4.90 10.36 -24.15
C LEU A 206 6.02 9.54 -23.49
N LYS A 207 6.49 8.45 -24.14
CA LYS A 207 7.61 7.64 -23.64
C LYS A 207 8.90 8.47 -23.51
N HIS A 208 9.14 9.41 -24.42
CA HIS A 208 10.30 10.28 -24.35
C HIS A 208 10.24 11.17 -23.11
N PHE A 209 9.10 11.82 -22.85
CA PHE A 209 8.91 12.64 -21.63
C PHE A 209 9.07 11.83 -20.34
N VAL A 210 8.50 10.62 -20.30
CA VAL A 210 8.62 9.76 -19.12
C VAL A 210 10.07 9.37 -18.86
N ARG A 211 10.85 9.07 -19.91
CA ARG A 211 12.28 8.76 -19.77
C ARG A 211 13.06 9.93 -19.21
N GLU A 212 12.83 11.14 -19.71
CA GLU A 212 13.47 12.36 -19.19
C GLU A 212 13.12 12.58 -17.71
N LEU A 213 11.84 12.39 -17.34
CA LEU A 213 11.41 12.51 -15.94
C LEU A 213 12.15 11.51 -15.04
N PHE A 214 12.25 10.24 -15.44
CA PHE A 214 12.99 9.24 -14.66
C PHE A 214 14.51 9.42 -14.70
N PHE A 215 15.06 10.07 -15.74
CA PHE A 215 16.47 10.42 -15.79
C PHE A 215 16.79 11.54 -14.81
N ILE A 216 15.93 12.56 -14.73
CA ILE A 216 16.03 13.67 -13.75
C ILE A 216 15.89 13.14 -12.31
N LEU A 217 15.02 12.15 -12.09
CA LEU A 217 14.80 11.56 -10.76
C LEU A 217 15.90 10.55 -10.32
N ARG A 218 16.98 10.38 -11.09
CA ARG A 218 18.13 9.54 -10.72
C ARG A 218 19.13 10.26 -9.79
N ASP A 219 19.12 11.59 -9.77
CA ASP A 219 19.97 12.42 -8.90
C ASP A 219 19.26 12.77 -7.57
#